data_AF-A0A4Q9MA38-F1
#
_entry.id   AF-A0A4Q9MA38-F1
#
_cell.length_a   1.000
_cell.length_b   1.000
_cell.length_c   1.000
_cell.angle_alpha   90.00
_cell.angle_beta   90.00
_cell.angle_gamma   90.00
#
_symmetry.space_group_name_H-M   'P 1'
#
loop_
_entity.id
_entity.type
_entity.pdbx_description
1 polymer ?
#
loop_
_entity_poly.entity_id
_entity_poly.type
_entity_poly.pdbx_seq_one_letter_code
_entity_poly.pdbx_strand_id
1 'polypeptide(L)'
;MQGLLLRANEEIEWMGDVQTVFVGLKGSHYKYMGEYRLTLGERLSAEEYRALLPSLRSKWANGISSKSKYKDIRVRIWTRRTHDGEATAEEVAVTLADKDEKCEVAVEDVMSAYESGQERMLVWRMQCVAFDEAFLADLVSRL
;
A
#
# COMPACT_ATOMS: atom_id res chain seq x y z
N MET A 1 18.76 -11.51 2.89
CA MET A 1 18.33 -10.73 1.72
C MET A 1 17.32 -9.69 2.20
N GLN A 2 17.53 -8.40 1.94
CA GLN A 2 16.58 -7.35 2.32
C GLN A 2 15.64 -7.08 1.13
N GLY A 3 14.34 -7.18 1.37
CA GLY A 3 13.30 -6.88 0.37
C GLY A 3 12.63 -5.54 0.67
N LEU A 4 11.97 -4.96 -0.33
CA LEU A 4 11.11 -3.80 -0.15
C LEU A 4 9.66 -4.19 -0.44
N LEU A 5 8.74 -3.73 0.41
CA LEU A 5 7.30 -3.82 0.22
C LEU A 5 6.72 -2.42 0.08
N LEU A 6 6.09 -2.16 -1.07
CA LEU A 6 5.43 -0.90 -1.35
C LEU A 6 3.94 -0.96 -0.97
N ARG A 7 3.44 0.10 -0.33
CA ARG A 7 2.02 0.28 -0.03
C ARG A 7 1.54 1.70 -0.31
N ALA A 8 0.24 1.84 -0.57
CA ALA A 8 -0.39 3.13 -0.83
C ALA A 8 -1.07 3.73 0.42
N ASN A 9 -1.48 2.90 1.40
CA ASN A 9 -2.14 3.33 2.63
C ASN A 9 -1.56 2.64 3.87
N GLU A 10 -1.85 3.21 5.04
CA GLU A 10 -1.30 2.81 6.36
C GLU A 10 -2.13 1.75 7.10
N GLU A 11 -3.21 1.23 6.49
CA GLU A 11 -4.24 0.41 7.15
C GLU A 11 -3.78 -0.86 7.90
N ILE A 12 -2.56 -1.35 7.71
CA ILE A 12 -2.10 -2.56 8.41
C ILE A 12 -0.79 -2.29 9.11
N GLU A 13 -0.88 -2.07 10.42
CA GLU A 13 0.29 -2.11 11.30
C GLU A 13 0.83 -3.54 11.39
N TRP A 14 2.14 -3.67 11.24
CA TRP A 14 2.84 -4.92 11.51
C TRP A 14 2.81 -5.17 13.01
N MET A 15 1.87 -6.02 13.45
CA MET A 15 1.73 -6.37 14.87
C MET A 15 2.96 -7.14 15.38
N GLY A 16 3.69 -6.56 16.32
CA GLY A 16 4.86 -7.19 16.95
C GLY A 16 6.16 -7.02 16.17
N ASP A 17 7.24 -7.58 16.70
CA ASP A 17 8.59 -7.43 16.13
C ASP A 17 8.82 -8.34 14.90
N VAL A 18 8.31 -9.57 14.95
CA VAL A 18 8.54 -10.60 13.93
C VAL A 18 7.20 -11.28 13.58
N GLN A 19 6.95 -11.50 12.29
CA GLN A 19 5.81 -12.31 11.84
C GLN A 19 6.18 -13.32 10.75
N THR A 20 5.42 -14.40 10.73
CA THR A 20 5.43 -15.46 9.71
C THR A 20 4.83 -14.94 8.41
N VAL A 21 5.62 -14.96 7.33
CA VAL A 21 5.20 -14.45 6.02
C VAL A 21 4.77 -15.59 5.11
N PHE A 22 3.57 -15.44 4.56
CA PHE A 22 3.08 -16.22 3.42
C PHE A 22 2.83 -15.30 2.22
N VAL A 23 3.28 -15.74 1.05
CA VAL A 23 2.96 -15.07 -0.22
C VAL A 23 1.90 -15.88 -0.94
N GLY A 24 0.75 -15.24 -1.20
CA GLY A 24 -0.29 -15.80 -2.05
C GLY A 24 0.20 -15.91 -3.49
N LEU A 25 0.09 -17.09 -4.07
CA LEU A 25 0.38 -17.36 -5.47
C LEU A 25 -0.92 -17.21 -6.28
N LYS A 26 -1.37 -18.29 -6.93
CA LYS A 26 -2.62 -18.33 -7.70
C LYS A 26 -3.65 -19.21 -6.99
N GLY A 27 -4.88 -18.70 -6.86
CA GLY A 27 -5.96 -19.38 -6.13
C GLY A 27 -5.67 -19.42 -4.63
N SER A 28 -5.94 -20.57 -4.00
CA SER A 28 -5.69 -20.80 -2.57
C SER A 28 -4.30 -21.33 -2.25
N HIS A 29 -3.32 -21.15 -3.15
CA HIS A 29 -1.94 -21.58 -2.94
C HIS A 29 -1.13 -20.47 -2.29
N TYR A 30 -0.47 -20.81 -1.18
CA TYR A 30 0.40 -19.92 -0.44
C TYR A 30 1.80 -20.52 -0.35
N LYS A 31 2.81 -19.67 -0.33
CA LYS A 31 4.20 -20.06 -0.10
C LYS A 31 4.69 -19.47 1.21
N TYR A 32 5.17 -20.32 2.12
CA TYR A 32 5.88 -19.89 3.32
C TYR A 32 7.22 -19.26 2.91
N MET A 33 7.52 -18.09 3.47
CA MET A 33 8.73 -17.33 3.15
C MET A 33 9.69 -17.20 4.33
N GLY A 34 9.29 -17.58 5.54
CA GLY A 34 10.07 -17.39 6.76
C GLY A 34 9.44 -16.39 7.72
N GLU A 35 10.21 -16.05 8.74
CA GLU A 35 9.90 -15.05 9.75
C GLU A 35 10.55 -13.72 9.40
N TYR A 36 9.78 -12.65 9.39
CA TYR A 36 10.22 -11.32 8.95
C TYR A 36 10.01 -10.25 10.00
N ARG A 37 11.00 -9.36 10.09
CA ARG A 37 10.88 -8.05 10.72
C ARG A 37 10.63 -7.00 9.63
N LEU A 38 9.58 -6.18 9.82
CA LEU A 38 9.30 -5.04 8.95
C LEU A 38 9.67 -3.75 9.67
N THR A 39 10.39 -2.88 8.96
CA THR A 39 10.69 -1.53 9.43
C THR A 39 10.18 -0.54 8.40
N LEU A 40 9.44 0.47 8.85
CA LEU A 40 8.99 1.54 7.96
C LEU A 40 10.21 2.36 7.55
N GLY A 41 10.45 2.41 6.24
CA GLY A 41 11.48 3.26 5.64
C GLY A 41 10.92 4.62 5.26
N GLU A 42 11.76 5.42 4.60
CA GLU A 42 11.31 6.65 3.99
C GLU A 42 10.29 6.34 2.87
N ARG A 43 9.19 7.10 2.84
CA ARG A 43 8.21 7.01 1.76
C ARG A 43 8.87 7.36 0.42
N LEU A 44 8.40 6.79 -0.69
CA LEU A 44 8.92 7.17 -2.00
C LEU A 44 8.78 8.67 -2.22
N SER A 45 9.86 9.31 -2.62
CA SER A 45 9.85 10.67 -3.15
C SER A 45 9.11 10.72 -4.49
N ALA A 46 8.74 11.92 -4.93
CA ALA A 46 8.15 12.14 -6.25
C ALA A 46 9.08 11.71 -7.40
N GLU A 47 10.39 11.84 -7.22
CA GLU A 47 11.39 11.41 -8.19
C GLU A 47 11.47 9.88 -8.27
N GLU A 48 11.54 9.20 -7.13
CA GLU A 48 11.55 7.74 -7.08
C GLU A 48 10.25 7.14 -7.63
N TYR A 49 9.10 7.76 -7.33
CA TYR A 49 7.83 7.35 -7.91
C TYR A 49 7.84 7.48 -9.43
N ARG A 50 8.29 8.62 -9.98
CA ARG A 50 8.41 8.84 -11.43
C ARG A 50 9.38 7.86 -12.09
N ALA A 51 10.41 7.41 -11.37
CA ALA A 51 11.37 6.42 -11.83
C ALA A 51 10.79 4.98 -11.87
N LEU A 52 9.64 4.71 -11.24
CA LEU A 52 8.97 3.42 -11.36
C LEU A 52 8.52 3.16 -12.81
N LEU A 53 8.51 1.88 -13.17
CA LEU A 53 7.99 1.43 -14.46
C LEU A 53 6.59 2.01 -14.72
N PRO A 54 6.32 2.56 -15.92
CA PRO A 54 5.01 3.14 -16.24
C PRO A 54 3.85 2.17 -15.97
N SER A 55 4.03 0.89 -16.31
CA SER A 55 3.04 -0.17 -16.06
C SER A 55 2.74 -0.39 -14.58
N LEU A 56 3.72 -0.18 -13.69
CA LEU A 56 3.54 -0.28 -12.25
C LEU A 56 2.76 0.93 -11.72
N ARG A 57 3.11 2.15 -12.16
CA ARG A 57 2.38 3.37 -11.81
C ARG A 57 0.91 3.27 -12.21
N SER A 58 0.64 2.87 -13.47
CA SER A 58 -0.73 2.68 -13.95
C SER A 58 -1.49 1.62 -13.15
N LYS A 59 -0.86 0.50 -12.77
CA LYS A 59 -1.51 -0.53 -11.93
C LYS A 59 -1.91 0.00 -10.56
N TRP A 60 -1.03 0.78 -9.92
CA TRP A 60 -1.34 1.40 -8.63
C TRP A 60 -2.46 2.42 -8.75
N ALA A 61 -2.37 3.32 -9.73
CA ALA A 61 -3.38 4.36 -9.95
C ALA A 61 -4.77 3.76 -10.24
N ASN A 62 -4.86 2.76 -11.11
CA ASN A 62 -6.10 2.01 -11.36
C ASN A 62 -6.64 1.34 -10.08
N GLY A 63 -5.76 0.73 -9.29
CA GLY A 63 -6.13 0.09 -8.03
C GLY A 63 -6.71 1.10 -7.03
N ILE A 64 -6.08 2.26 -6.87
CA ILE A 64 -6.48 3.34 -5.96
C ILE A 64 -7.81 3.95 -6.40
N SER A 65 -7.97 4.24 -7.69
CA SER A 65 -9.20 4.80 -8.25
C SER A 65 -10.42 3.88 -8.05
N SER A 66 -10.24 2.55 -8.08
CA SER A 66 -11.36 1.59 -8.08
C SER A 66 -11.62 0.85 -6.77
N LYS A 67 -10.62 0.58 -5.92
CA LYS A 67 -10.78 -0.30 -4.75
C LYS A 67 -11.19 0.49 -3.50
N SER A 68 -12.18 -0.03 -2.78
CA SER A 68 -12.75 0.57 -1.56
C SER A 68 -11.72 0.85 -0.46
N LYS A 69 -10.74 -0.04 -0.27
CA LYS A 69 -9.66 0.12 0.72
C LYS A 69 -8.77 1.35 0.54
N TYR A 70 -8.85 2.03 -0.61
CA TYR A 70 -8.10 3.25 -0.88
C TYR A 70 -8.99 4.49 -0.89
N LYS A 71 -10.18 4.41 -0.27
CA LYS A 71 -11.11 5.53 -0.14
C LYS A 71 -10.44 6.73 0.53
N ASP A 72 -9.62 6.51 1.55
CA ASP A 72 -8.87 7.56 2.24
C ASP A 72 -7.99 8.38 1.29
N ILE A 73 -7.27 7.70 0.39
CA ILE A 73 -6.42 8.35 -0.62
C ILE A 73 -7.27 9.14 -1.60
N ARG A 74 -8.38 8.55 -2.07
CA ARG A 74 -9.28 9.22 -3.01
C ARG A 74 -9.92 10.47 -2.42
N VAL A 75 -10.36 10.41 -1.16
CA VAL A 75 -10.90 11.57 -0.45
C VAL A 75 -9.85 12.68 -0.42
N ARG A 76 -8.60 12.39 0.00
CA ARG A 76 -7.54 13.40 0.03
C ARG A 76 -7.26 14.04 -1.34
N ILE A 77 -7.27 13.26 -2.41
CA ILE A 77 -7.06 13.78 -3.77
C ILE A 77 -8.26 14.62 -4.22
N TRP A 78 -9.47 14.12 -3.99
CA TRP A 78 -10.71 14.77 -4.38
C TRP A 78 -10.88 16.11 -3.66
N THR A 79 -10.71 16.15 -2.34
CA THR A 79 -10.86 17.39 -1.56
C THR A 79 -9.84 18.44 -1.99
N ARG A 80 -8.57 18.07 -2.24
CA ARG A 80 -7.56 19.03 -2.74
C ARG A 80 -7.94 19.65 -4.09
N ARG A 81 -8.64 18.89 -4.95
CA ARG A 81 -9.09 19.40 -6.25
C ARG A 81 -10.29 20.31 -6.14
N THR A 82 -11.26 19.96 -5.30
CA THR A 82 -12.48 20.74 -5.14
C THR A 82 -12.22 22.07 -4.41
N HIS A 83 -11.20 22.12 -3.56
CA HIS A 83 -10.87 23.27 -2.71
C HIS A 83 -9.59 24.02 -3.15
N ASP A 84 -9.21 23.95 -4.43
CA ASP A 84 -8.05 24.66 -5.00
C ASP A 84 -6.72 24.49 -4.24
N GLY A 85 -6.50 23.33 -3.62
CA GLY A 85 -5.21 22.91 -3.06
C GLY A 85 -5.06 22.95 -1.54
N GLU A 86 -5.95 23.62 -0.80
CA GLU A 86 -5.93 23.66 0.67
C GLU A 86 -7.11 22.88 1.27
N ALA A 87 -7.10 21.56 1.10
CA ALA A 87 -8.00 20.71 1.87
C ALA A 87 -7.52 20.66 3.33
N THR A 88 -8.35 21.13 4.26
CA THR A 88 -8.07 21.00 5.69
C THR A 88 -8.22 19.55 6.15
N ALA A 89 -7.55 19.19 7.26
CA ALA A 89 -7.65 17.84 7.81
C ALA A 89 -9.09 17.53 8.24
N GLU A 90 -9.81 18.55 8.70
CA GLU A 90 -11.21 18.49 9.11
C GLU A 90 -12.14 18.17 7.92
N GLU A 91 -11.97 18.83 6.77
CA GLU A 91 -12.76 18.55 5.56
C GLU A 91 -12.54 17.11 5.07
N VAL A 92 -11.28 16.67 5.04
CA VAL A 92 -10.95 15.28 4.70
C VAL A 92 -11.61 14.29 5.66
N ALA A 93 -11.61 14.58 6.97
CA ALA A 93 -12.23 13.71 7.97
C ALA A 93 -13.75 13.64 7.82
N VAL A 94 -14.42 14.78 7.55
CA VAL A 94 -15.86 14.84 7.31
C VAL A 94 -16.24 14.03 6.07
N THR A 95 -15.55 14.24 4.94
CA THR A 95 -15.81 13.51 3.70
C THR A 95 -15.49 12.02 3.82
N LEU A 96 -14.47 11.66 4.61
CA LEU A 96 -14.15 10.26 4.87
C LEU A 96 -15.22 9.55 5.71
N ALA A 97 -15.84 10.27 6.66
CA ALA A 97 -16.90 9.75 7.51
C ALA A 97 -18.24 9.55 6.77
N ASP A 98 -18.46 10.29 5.69
CA ASP A 98 -19.60 10.10 4.81
C ASP A 98 -19.47 8.76 4.05
N LYS A 99 -20.39 7.83 4.30
CA LYS A 99 -20.37 6.50 3.68
C LYS A 99 -20.91 6.49 2.25
N ASP A 100 -21.76 7.45 1.91
CA ASP A 100 -22.41 7.54 0.61
C ASP A 100 -21.55 8.30 -0.40
N GLU A 101 -20.66 9.17 0.09
CA GLU A 101 -19.68 9.87 -0.74
C GLU A 101 -18.63 8.89 -1.29
N LYS A 102 -18.56 8.81 -2.62
CA LYS A 102 -17.67 7.87 -3.32
C LYS A 102 -16.29 8.46 -3.58
N CYS A 103 -16.19 9.80 -3.66
CA CYS A 103 -14.97 10.51 -4.08
C CYS A 103 -14.36 9.84 -5.31
N GLU A 104 -15.08 9.88 -6.43
CA GLU A 104 -14.56 9.35 -7.69
C GLU A 104 -13.40 10.21 -8.17
N VAL A 105 -12.27 9.57 -8.45
CA VAL A 105 -11.02 10.21 -8.85
C VAL A 105 -10.50 9.47 -10.07
N ALA A 106 -10.16 10.21 -11.14
CA ALA A 106 -9.65 9.60 -12.36
C ALA A 106 -8.23 9.04 -12.15
N VAL A 107 -7.83 8.09 -12.99
CA VAL A 107 -6.53 7.41 -12.86
C VAL A 107 -5.38 8.41 -13.01
N GLU A 108 -5.54 9.37 -13.92
CA GLU A 108 -4.59 10.44 -14.22
C GLU A 108 -4.38 11.35 -13.00
N ASP A 109 -5.45 11.59 -12.25
CA ASP A 109 -5.43 12.42 -11.05
C ASP A 109 -4.64 11.75 -9.94
N VAL A 110 -4.83 10.44 -9.78
CA VAL A 110 -4.03 9.64 -8.86
C VAL A 110 -2.57 9.68 -9.28
N MET A 111 -2.26 9.45 -10.56
CA MET A 111 -0.88 9.51 -11.03
C MET A 111 -0.25 10.88 -10.76
N SER A 112 -0.94 11.96 -11.11
CA SER A 112 -0.48 13.33 -10.86
C SER A 112 -0.25 13.62 -9.37
N ALA A 113 -1.09 13.11 -8.47
CA ALA A 113 -0.92 13.30 -7.03
C ALA A 113 0.37 12.65 -6.52
N TYR A 114 0.73 11.46 -7.01
CA TYR A 114 1.99 10.80 -6.64
C TYR A 114 3.21 11.40 -7.34
N GLU A 115 3.08 11.80 -8.61
CA GLU A 115 4.17 12.39 -9.40
C GLU A 115 4.56 13.80 -8.91
N SER A 116 3.61 14.53 -8.33
CA SER A 116 3.84 15.81 -7.66
C SER A 116 4.27 15.67 -6.19
N GLY A 117 4.15 14.46 -5.61
CA GLY A 117 4.47 14.20 -4.20
C GLY A 117 3.37 14.61 -3.20
N GLN A 118 2.19 15.01 -3.67
CA GLN A 118 1.02 15.27 -2.81
C GLN A 118 0.57 14.01 -2.07
N GLU A 119 0.72 12.86 -2.72
CA GLU A 119 0.61 11.52 -2.14
C GLU A 119 1.95 10.80 -2.26
N ARG A 120 2.31 9.97 -1.27
CA ARG A 120 3.58 9.24 -1.25
C ARG A 120 3.36 7.79 -0.85
N MET A 121 3.97 6.88 -1.61
CA MET A 121 3.90 5.46 -1.30
C MET A 121 4.77 5.12 -0.09
N LEU A 122 4.23 4.32 0.82
CA LEU A 122 4.97 3.75 1.93
C LEU A 122 5.96 2.71 1.43
N VAL A 123 7.16 2.72 2.00
CA VAL A 123 8.19 1.71 1.75
C VAL A 123 8.48 0.99 3.05
N TRP A 124 8.23 -0.31 3.08
CA TRP A 124 8.59 -1.17 4.19
C TRP A 124 9.84 -1.96 3.82
N ARG A 125 10.86 -1.88 4.67
CA ARG A 125 12.02 -2.76 4.58
C ARG A 125 11.69 -4.08 5.25
N MET A 126 11.81 -5.16 4.49
CA MET A 126 11.55 -6.52 4.94
C MET A 126 12.88 -7.24 5.19
N GLN A 127 13.11 -7.66 6.43
CA GLN A 127 14.27 -8.47 6.81
C GLN A 127 13.80 -9.87 7.24
N CYS A 128 14.22 -10.90 6.49
CA CYS A 128 14.06 -12.28 6.94
C CYS A 128 15.02 -12.52 8.11
N VAL A 129 14.49 -12.93 9.27
CA VAL A 129 15.24 -13.14 10.50
C VAL A 129 15.36 -14.61 10.86
N ALA A 130 14.42 -15.45 10.41
CA ALA A 130 14.46 -16.89 10.58
C ALA A 130 13.69 -17.59 9.45
N PHE A 131 13.96 -18.87 9.28
CA PHE A 131 13.20 -19.74 8.39
C PHE A 131 13.05 -21.10 9.06
N ASP A 132 11.82 -21.49 9.36
CA ASP A 132 11.55 -22.75 10.07
C ASP A 132 11.30 -23.88 9.07
N GLU A 133 12.35 -24.65 8.80
CA GLU A 133 12.30 -25.82 7.90
C GLU A 133 11.43 -26.95 8.47
N ALA A 134 11.41 -27.13 9.80
CA ALA A 134 10.63 -28.17 10.44
C ALA A 134 9.13 -27.85 10.36
N PHE A 135 8.76 -26.59 10.60
CA PHE A 135 7.41 -26.09 10.36
C PHE A 135 7.00 -26.28 8.91
N LEU A 136 7.85 -25.95 7.94
CA LEU A 136 7.55 -26.15 6.53
C LEU A 136 7.33 -27.63 6.20
N ALA A 137 8.18 -28.52 6.71
CA ALA A 137 8.05 -29.96 6.50
C ALA A 137 6.74 -30.50 7.10
N ASP A 138 6.39 -30.08 8.32
CA ASP A 138 5.11 -30.43 8.96
C ASP A 138 3.92 -29.89 8.16
N LEU A 139 3.96 -28.63 7.73
CA LEU A 139 2.92 -28.01 6.91
C LEU A 139 2.69 -28.78 5.61
N VAL A 140 3.76 -29.14 4.90
CA VAL A 140 3.69 -29.92 3.66
C VAL A 140 3.15 -31.33 3.93
N SER A 141 3.46 -31.94 5.08
CA SER A 141 2.96 -33.27 5.43
C SER A 141 1.44 -33.32 5.70
N ARG A 142 0.82 -32.17 5.96
CA ARG A 142 -0.61 -32.02 6.31
C ARG A 142 -1.50 -31.54 5.14
N LEU A 143 -0.90 -31.25 3.99
CA LEU A 143 -1.59 -30.87 2.75
C LEU A 143 -1.90 -32.11 1.90
#